data_AF-A0A931P9Q5-F1
#
_entry.id   AF-A0A931P9Q5-F1
#
_cell.length_a   1.000
_cell.length_b   1.000
_cell.length_c   1.000
_cell.angle_alpha   90.00
_cell.angle_beta   90.00
_cell.angle_gamma   90.00
#
_symmetry.space_group_name_H-M   'P 1'
#
loop_
_entity.id
_entity.type
_entity.pdbx_description
1 polymer ?
#
loop_
_entity_poly.entity_id
_entity_poly.type
_entity_poly.pdbx_seq_one_letter_code
_entity_poly.pdbx_strand_id
1 'polypeptide(L)'
;MKVHVINADITLGAGIDVWLAKNHALGAAIAKLAAQSNETVYFHAPDEVLLGAPNIFLECSDAFLNIVQQLPEYKSHHDMWQHIQTQRSQDLWAYFSTTPIKGFPKPNFIPL
;
A
#
# COMPACT_ATOMS: atom_id res chain seq x y z
N MET A 1 4.87 3.14 16.66
CA MET A 1 4.52 2.99 15.23
C MET A 1 5.13 1.69 14.74
N LYS A 2 4.42 0.98 13.88
CA LYS A 2 4.86 -0.29 13.28
C LYS A 2 4.54 -0.26 11.79
N VAL A 3 5.27 -1.07 11.02
CA VAL A 3 4.92 -1.31 9.62
C VAL A 3 3.92 -2.46 9.54
N HIS A 4 2.77 -2.17 8.96
CA HIS A 4 1.72 -3.15 8.68
C HIS A 4 1.65 -3.42 7.18
N VAL A 5 1.43 -4.68 6.83
CA VAL A 5 1.17 -5.12 5.46
C VAL A 5 -0.33 -5.14 5.26
N ILE A 6 -0.86 -4.22 4.46
CA ILE A 6 -2.29 -4.05 4.20
C ILE A 6 -2.65 -4.71 2.86
N ASN A 7 -3.68 -5.55 2.88
CA ASN A 7 -4.20 -6.25 1.71
C ASN A 7 -5.54 -5.66 1.27
N ALA A 8 -5.69 -5.47 -0.03
CA ALA A 8 -6.95 -5.04 -0.63
C ALA A 8 -7.94 -6.20 -0.79
N ASP A 9 -9.24 -5.92 -0.82
CA ASP A 9 -10.32 -6.90 -1.01
C ASP A 9 -10.46 -7.28 -2.48
N ILE A 10 -9.63 -8.25 -2.86
CA ILE A 10 -9.55 -8.76 -4.21
C ILE A 10 -10.38 -10.03 -4.31
N THR A 11 -11.29 -10.06 -5.29
CA THR A 11 -12.02 -11.28 -5.67
C THR A 11 -11.07 -12.26 -6.34
N LEU A 12 -11.06 -13.52 -5.87
CA LEU A 12 -10.34 -14.61 -6.53
C LEU A 12 -10.76 -14.73 -8.00
N GLY A 13 -9.78 -14.81 -8.91
CA GLY A 13 -10.00 -14.86 -10.36
C GLY A 13 -10.09 -13.48 -11.04
N ALA A 14 -10.04 -12.37 -10.29
CA ALA A 14 -9.85 -11.06 -10.89
C ALA A 14 -8.47 -10.95 -11.56
N GLY A 15 -8.38 -10.26 -12.69
CA GLY A 15 -7.10 -10.04 -13.38
C GLY A 15 -6.18 -9.07 -12.63
N ILE A 16 -4.89 -9.07 -12.99
CA ILE A 16 -3.86 -8.23 -12.35
C ILE A 16 -4.20 -6.74 -12.38
N ASP A 17 -4.86 -6.26 -13.43
CA ASP A 17 -5.28 -4.86 -13.54
C ASP A 17 -6.29 -4.47 -12.46
N VAL A 18 -7.20 -5.39 -12.11
CA VAL A 18 -8.18 -5.17 -11.02
C VAL A 18 -7.48 -5.15 -9.67
N TRP A 19 -6.47 -6.01 -9.49
CA TRP A 19 -5.68 -6.05 -8.25
C TRP A 19 -4.92 -4.74 -8.05
N LEU A 20 -4.24 -4.25 -9.10
CA LEU A 20 -3.52 -2.99 -9.09
C LEU A 20 -4.46 -1.80 -8.88
N ALA A 21 -5.63 -1.78 -9.54
CA ALA A 21 -6.60 -0.71 -9.38
C ALA A 21 -7.16 -0.63 -7.95
N LYS A 22 -7.53 -1.76 -7.35
CA LYS A 22 -8.02 -1.82 -5.95
C LYS A 22 -6.93 -1.47 -4.95
N ASN A 23 -5.71 -1.95 -5.16
CA ASN A 23 -4.57 -1.60 -4.32
C ASN A 23 -4.27 -0.09 -4.37
N HIS A 24 -4.27 0.51 -5.58
CA HIS A 24 -4.12 1.95 -5.74
C HIS A 24 -5.25 2.73 -5.06
N ALA A 25 -6.51 2.33 -5.25
CA ALA A 25 -7.66 2.97 -4.64
C ALA A 25 -7.57 2.96 -3.10
N LEU A 26 -7.18 1.82 -2.50
CA LEU A 26 -6.98 1.71 -1.06
C LEU A 26 -5.81 2.60 -0.60
N GLY A 27 -4.66 2.55 -1.27
CA GLY A 27 -3.51 3.38 -0.93
C GLY A 27 -3.80 4.88 -1.04
N ALA A 28 -4.56 5.29 -2.06
CA ALA A 28 -4.98 6.67 -2.22
C ALA A 28 -5.97 7.12 -1.14
N ALA A 29 -6.88 6.25 -0.73
CA ALA A 29 -7.77 6.52 0.40
C ALA A 29 -6.98 6.68 1.71
N ILE A 30 -5.96 5.85 1.93
CA ILE A 30 -5.05 5.95 3.09
C ILE A 30 -4.27 7.26 3.04
N ALA A 31 -3.68 7.64 1.90
CA ALA A 31 -2.92 8.88 1.75
C ALA A 31 -3.80 10.12 2.01
N LYS A 32 -5.04 10.10 1.50
CA LYS A 32 -6.03 11.14 1.76
C LYS A 32 -6.39 11.22 3.24
N LEU A 33 -6.63 10.07 3.89
CA LEU A 33 -6.92 10.01 5.32
C LEU A 33 -5.74 10.55 6.15
N ALA A 34 -4.52 10.17 5.81
CA ALA A 34 -3.31 10.65 6.47
C ALA A 34 -3.19 12.17 6.37
N ALA A 35 -3.40 12.75 5.18
CA ALA A 35 -3.37 14.20 4.96
C ALA A 35 -4.47 14.98 5.70
N GLN A 36 -5.58 14.33 6.04
CA GLN A 36 -6.68 14.92 6.81
C GLN A 36 -6.53 14.73 8.32
N SER A 37 -5.66 13.80 8.72
CA SER A 37 -5.33 13.52 10.12
C SER A 37 -4.07 14.29 10.56
N ASN A 38 -3.91 14.49 11.86
CA ASN A 38 -2.62 14.93 12.43
C ASN A 38 -1.68 13.74 12.74
N GLU A 39 -1.94 12.55 12.18
CA GLU A 39 -1.14 11.35 12.44
C GLU A 39 0.07 11.30 11.50
N THR A 40 1.19 10.81 12.03
CA THR A 40 2.39 10.58 11.22
C THR A 40 2.27 9.21 10.55
N VAL A 41 2.22 9.21 9.21
CA VAL A 41 2.02 8.00 8.39
C VAL A 41 3.06 7.96 7.28
N TYR A 42 3.64 6.78 7.01
CA TYR A 42 4.58 6.59 5.91
C TYR A 42 4.26 5.34 5.09
N PHE A 43 4.43 5.41 3.78
CA PHE A 43 4.43 4.23 2.91
C PHE A 43 5.84 3.67 2.80
N HIS A 44 5.94 2.34 2.78
CA HIS A 44 7.20 1.61 2.73
C HIS A 44 7.33 0.83 1.43
N ALA A 45 8.55 0.79 0.89
CA ALA A 45 8.93 -0.14 -0.16
C ALA A 45 9.82 -1.23 0.46
N PRO A 46 9.59 -2.51 0.17
CA PRO A 46 10.52 -3.57 0.54
C PRO A 46 11.78 -3.50 -0.32
N ASP A 47 12.93 -3.85 0.28
CA ASP A 47 14.21 -3.86 -0.43
C ASP A 47 14.32 -5.04 -1.41
N GLU A 48 13.48 -6.06 -1.21
CA GLU A 48 13.40 -7.25 -2.05
C GLU A 48 12.03 -7.36 -2.73
N VAL A 49 12.00 -7.98 -3.91
CA VAL A 49 10.76 -8.25 -4.63
C VAL A 49 10.00 -9.37 -3.91
N LEU A 50 8.86 -9.04 -3.33
CA LEU A 50 7.98 -10.01 -2.70
C LEU A 50 7.07 -10.64 -3.74
N LEU A 51 7.11 -11.97 -3.85
CA LEU A 51 6.21 -12.73 -4.72
C LEU A 51 4.80 -12.73 -4.13
N GLY A 52 3.81 -12.26 -4.89
CA GLY A 52 2.41 -12.29 -4.46
C GLY A 52 1.56 -11.16 -5.03
N ALA A 53 0.39 -10.96 -4.41
CA ALA A 53 -0.46 -9.82 -4.70
C ALA A 53 0.22 -8.51 -4.26
N PRO A 54 -0.06 -7.37 -4.93
CA PRO A 54 0.45 -6.09 -4.49
C PRO A 54 -0.08 -5.78 -3.08
N ASN A 55 0.84 -5.55 -2.15
CA ASN A 55 0.56 -5.22 -0.76
C ASN A 55 0.98 -3.78 -0.48
N ILE A 56 0.27 -3.09 0.41
CA ILE A 56 0.63 -1.75 0.87
C ILE A 56 1.35 -1.89 2.20
N PHE A 57 2.58 -1.41 2.28
CA PHE A 57 3.33 -1.38 3.53
C PHE A 57 3.18 -0.02 4.17
N LEU A 58 2.55 0.03 5.35
CA LEU A 58 2.13 1.25 6.01
C LEU A 58 2.72 1.35 7.41
N GLU A 59 3.55 2.36 7.66
CA GLU A 59 4.00 2.71 9.00
C GLU A 59 3.00 3.70 9.63
N CYS A 60 2.26 3.26 10.66
CA CYS A 60 1.28 4.11 11.34
C CYS A 60 1.11 3.70 12.82
N SER A 61 0.21 4.40 13.51
CA SER A 61 -0.27 4.05 14.85
C SER A 61 -1.41 3.02 14.78
N ASP A 62 -1.60 2.23 15.83
CA ASP A 62 -2.73 1.28 15.90
C ASP A 62 -4.08 2.00 15.81
N ALA A 63 -4.16 3.23 16.33
CA ALA A 63 -5.34 4.08 16.23
C ALA A 63 -5.66 4.45 14.77
N PHE A 64 -4.65 4.86 13.99
CA PHE A 64 -4.83 5.14 12.57
C PHE A 64 -5.18 3.86 11.79
N LEU A 65 -4.54 2.73 12.10
CA LEU A 65 -4.83 1.44 11.48
C LEU A 65 -6.30 1.03 11.68
N ASN A 66 -6.88 1.24 12.85
CA ASN A 66 -8.29 0.95 13.11
C ASN A 66 -9.24 1.74 12.20
N ILE A 67 -8.86 2.96 11.80
CA ILE A 67 -9.62 3.77 10.84
C ILE A 67 -9.42 3.22 9.42
N VAL A 68 -8.19 2.84 9.06
CA VAL A 68 -7.86 2.22 7.76
C VAL A 68 -8.69 0.96 7.50
N GLN A 69 -8.96 0.16 8.53
CA GLN A 69 -9.79 -1.05 8.44
C GLN A 69 -11.24 -0.79 7.99
N GLN A 70 -11.71 0.45 8.09
CA GLN A 70 -13.05 0.85 7.67
C GLN A 70 -13.09 1.36 6.22
N LEU A 71 -11.94 1.47 5.55
CA LEU A 71 -11.87 2.00 4.20
C LEU A 71 -12.45 1.00 3.18
N PRO A 72 -13.08 1.49 2.10
CA PRO A 72 -13.41 0.66 0.96
C PRO A 72 -12.16 -0.05 0.44
N GLU A 73 -12.35 -1.25 -0.11
CA GLU A 73 -11.26 -2.10 -0.60
C GLU A 73 -10.30 -2.63 0.47
N TYR A 74 -10.45 -2.33 1.76
CA TYR A 74 -9.67 -3.00 2.80
C TYR A 74 -10.15 -4.45 3.00
N LYS A 75 -9.22 -5.40 3.16
CA LYS A 75 -9.54 -6.79 3.50
C LYS A 75 -8.95 -7.26 4.82
N SER A 76 -7.63 -7.12 4.94
CA SER A 76 -6.88 -7.64 6.08
C SER A 76 -5.56 -6.89 6.22
N HIS A 77 -4.94 -7.03 7.39
CA HIS A 77 -3.56 -6.65 7.59
C HIS A 77 -2.84 -7.70 8.44
N HIS A 78 -1.52 -7.61 8.46
CA HIS A 78 -0.66 -8.27 9.44
C HIS A 78 0.56 -7.39 9.71
N ASP A 79 1.21 -7.60 10.85
CA ASP A 79 2.48 -6.94 11.15
C ASP A 79 3.57 -7.41 10.18
N MET A 80 4.49 -6.51 9.82
CA MET A 80 5.64 -6.83 8.98
C MET A 80 6.45 -8.00 9.56
N TRP A 81 6.85 -8.93 8.69
CA TRP A 81 7.74 -10.01 9.08
C TRP A 81 9.12 -9.48 9.48
N GLN A 82 9.67 -9.99 10.59
CA GLN A 82 10.91 -9.46 11.19
C GLN A 82 12.15 -9.53 10.29
N HIS A 83 12.16 -10.36 9.25
CA HIS A 83 13.30 -10.56 8.35
C HIS A 83 13.22 -9.74 7.06
N ILE A 84 12.10 -9.07 6.79
CA ILE A 84 11.96 -8.24 5.58
C ILE A 84 12.32 -6.81 5.92
N GLN A 85 13.38 -6.31 5.29
CA GLN A 85 13.76 -4.90 5.38
C GLN A 85 12.89 -4.06 4.46
N THR A 86 12.49 -2.90 4.96
CA THR A 86 11.74 -1.91 4.19
C THR A 86 12.19 -0.51 4.54
N GLN A 87 11.97 0.41 3.60
CA GLN A 87 12.31 1.81 3.75
C GLN A 87 11.12 2.70 3.39
N ARG A 88 11.01 3.84 4.07
CA ARG A 88 10.03 4.87 3.75
C ARG A 88 10.25 5.34 2.31
N SER A 89 9.21 5.29 1.48
CA SER A 89 9.28 5.63 0.06
C SER A 89 8.49 6.89 -0.24
N GLN A 90 9.19 7.95 -0.64
CA GLN A 90 8.55 9.17 -1.16
C GLN A 90 7.83 8.91 -2.48
N ASP A 91 8.33 7.98 -3.30
CA ASP A 91 7.71 7.62 -4.58
C ASP A 91 6.36 6.93 -4.37
N LEU A 92 6.25 6.01 -3.40
CA LEU A 92 4.96 5.42 -3.05
C LEU A 92 4.01 6.45 -2.45
N TRP A 93 4.52 7.39 -1.65
CA TRP A 93 3.72 8.51 -1.19
C TRP A 93 3.17 9.34 -2.35
N ALA A 94 4.01 9.72 -3.32
CA ALA A 94 3.59 10.43 -4.53
C ALA A 94 2.59 9.60 -5.36
N TYR A 95 2.84 8.30 -5.51
CA TYR A 95 2.00 7.38 -6.26
C TYR A 95 0.58 7.27 -5.70
N PHE A 96 0.43 7.16 -4.38
CA PHE A 96 -0.88 7.08 -3.74
C PHE A 96 -1.54 8.44 -3.51
N SER A 97 -0.76 9.51 -3.33
CA SER A 97 -1.32 10.87 -3.13
C SER A 97 -1.76 11.55 -4.43
N THR A 98 -1.39 10.99 -5.59
CA THR A 98 -1.83 11.49 -6.90
C THR A 98 -3.08 10.74 -7.39
N THR A 99 -3.96 11.46 -8.09
CA THR A 99 -5.08 10.87 -8.84
C THR A 99 -4.54 9.82 -9.83
N PRO A 100 -5.14 8.63 -9.98
CA PRO A 100 -4.54 7.51 -10.72
C PRO A 100 -4.02 7.93 -12.09
N ILE A 101 -2.72 7.74 -12.33
CA ILE A 101 -2.11 7.95 -13.64
C ILE A 101 -2.66 6.86 -14.56
N LYS A 102 -3.42 7.27 -15.59
CA LYS A 102 -3.87 6.38 -16.67
C LYS A 102 -2.62 5.83 -17.38
N GLY A 103 -2.36 4.54 -17.19
CA GLY A 103 -1.15 3.88 -17.68
C GLY A 103 -0.06 3.91 -16.63
N PHE A 104 0.04 2.81 -15.87
CA PHE A 104 1.24 2.50 -15.11
C PHE A 104 2.45 2.66 -16.05
N PRO A 105 3.48 3.43 -15.70
CA PRO A 105 4.80 3.13 -16.24
C PRO A 105 5.09 1.70 -15.77
N LYS A 106 5.28 0.79 -16.73
CA LYS A 106 5.75 -0.57 -16.42
C LYS A 106 6.95 -0.41 -15.48
N PRO A 107 7.02 -1.16 -14.37
CA PRO A 107 8.24 -1.19 -13.58
C PRO A 107 9.38 -1.51 -14.56
N ASN A 108 10.41 -0.66 -14.56
CA ASN A 108 11.64 -0.93 -15.28
C ASN A 108 12.23 -2.20 -14.66
N PHE A 109 11.82 -3.36 -15.16
CA PHE A 109 12.56 -4.59 -14.99
C PHE A 109 13.91 -4.35 -15.65
N ILE A 110 14.91 -4.05 -14.82
CA ILE A 110 16.30 -4.23 -15.21
C ILE A 110 16.46 -5.75 -15.29
N PRO A 111 16.63 -6.35 -16.49
CA PRO A 111 16.93 -7.77 -16.56
C PRO A 111 18.32 -7.97 -15.95
N LEU A 112 18.43 -8.97 -15.07
CA LEU A 112 19.72 -9.58 -14.72
C LEU A 112 20.35 -10.19 -15.97
#